data_AF-T0QHY3-F1
#
_entry.id   AF-T0QHY3-F1
#
_cell.length_a   1.000
_cell.length_b   1.000
_cell.length_c   1.000
_cell.angle_alpha   90.00
_cell.angle_beta   90.00
_cell.angle_gamma   90.00
#
_symmetry.space_group_name_H-M   'P 1'
#
loop_
_entity.id
_entity.type
_entity.pdbx_description
1 polymer ?
#
loop_
_entity_poly.entity_id
_entity_poly.type
_entity_poly.pdbx_seq_one_letter_code
_entity_poly.pdbx_strand_id
1 'polypeptide(L)'
;MAPKTLARNEALLDEMTSYSLGNYVKDMMAILMERLIVDLPNDPLNYLIDLVQNDPRIIALDEEARYSRMDLRSIKTKQTLLKAIYDDLRVYEKAPFVSAVVASKLLRQHFPRHANDIVNAVVQTEKALPPKVTLRDFNTVALAVLARPAST
;
A
#
# COMPACT_ATOMS: atom_id res chain seq x y z
N MET A 1 25.63 -13.80 -16.25
CA MET A 1 24.84 -12.58 -15.98
C MET A 1 23.42 -12.87 -16.43
N ALA A 2 22.45 -12.94 -15.50
CA ALA A 2 21.06 -13.07 -15.89
C ALA A 2 20.66 -11.82 -16.72
N PRO A 3 20.03 -11.96 -17.89
CA PRO A 3 19.61 -10.83 -18.69
C PRO A 3 18.67 -9.93 -17.86
N LYS A 4 18.91 -8.62 -17.93
CA LYS A 4 18.21 -7.55 -17.20
C LYS A 4 16.67 -7.61 -17.31
N THR A 5 16.16 -8.29 -18.34
CA THR A 5 14.75 -8.58 -18.58
C THR A 5 14.16 -9.68 -17.69
N LEU A 6 14.93 -10.71 -17.30
CA LEU A 6 14.45 -11.76 -16.40
C LEU A 6 14.20 -11.21 -14.98
N ALA A 7 15.16 -10.43 -14.46
CA ALA A 7 15.01 -9.80 -13.14
C ALA A 7 13.81 -8.83 -13.08
N ARG A 8 13.48 -8.18 -14.20
CA ARG A 8 12.30 -7.31 -14.32
C ARG A 8 10.99 -8.13 -14.34
N ASN A 9 10.98 -9.29 -14.97
CA ASN A 9 9.80 -10.14 -15.05
C ASN A 9 9.51 -10.82 -13.70
N GLU A 10 10.54 -11.21 -12.95
CA GLU A 10 10.40 -11.76 -11.59
C GLU A 10 9.82 -10.73 -10.63
N ALA A 11 10.34 -9.49 -10.66
CA ALA A 11 9.78 -8.40 -9.85
C ALA A 11 8.30 -8.13 -10.19
N LEU A 12 7.94 -8.15 -11.47
CA LEU A 12 6.54 -7.99 -11.89
C LEU A 12 5.65 -9.15 -11.39
N LEU A 13 6.15 -10.39 -11.41
CA LEU A 13 5.42 -11.55 -10.91
C LEU A 13 5.22 -11.48 -9.39
N ASP A 14 6.22 -11.01 -8.65
CA ASP A 14 6.13 -10.81 -7.21
C ASP A 14 5.12 -9.71 -6.86
N GLU A 15 5.11 -8.60 -7.62
CA GLU A 15 4.11 -7.53 -7.49
C GLU A 15 2.69 -8.05 -7.79
N MET A 16 2.51 -8.79 -8.90
CA MET A 16 1.22 -9.39 -9.26
C MET A 16 0.72 -10.38 -8.21
N THR A 17 1.63 -11.19 -7.66
CA THR A 17 1.31 -12.17 -6.62
C THR A 17 0.91 -11.45 -5.34
N SER A 18 1.65 -10.43 -4.93
CA SER A 18 1.36 -9.66 -3.72
C SER A 18 0.05 -8.88 -3.85
N TYR A 19 -0.21 -8.30 -5.02
CA TYR A 19 -1.50 -7.65 -5.32
C TYR A 19 -2.66 -8.65 -5.22
N SER A 20 -2.52 -9.84 -5.82
CA SER A 20 -3.55 -10.88 -5.81
C SER A 20 -3.87 -11.34 -4.39
N LEU A 21 -2.83 -11.63 -3.60
CA LEU A 21 -2.96 -12.06 -2.21
C LEU A 21 -3.59 -10.96 -1.34
N GLY A 22 -3.11 -9.72 -1.46
CA GLY A 22 -3.60 -8.61 -0.63
C GLY A 22 -5.01 -8.13 -0.98
N ASN A 23 -5.55 -8.51 -2.13
CA ASN A 23 -6.94 -8.21 -2.56
C ASN A 23 -7.87 -9.41 -2.36
N TYR A 24 -7.36 -10.56 -1.90
CA TYR A 24 -8.13 -11.81 -1.86
C TYR A 24 -8.73 -12.19 -3.22
N VAL A 25 -8.03 -11.89 -4.33
CA VAL A 25 -8.56 -12.12 -5.71
C VAL A 25 -8.94 -13.59 -5.90
N LYS A 26 -8.11 -14.51 -5.39
CA LYS A 26 -8.37 -15.95 -5.47
C LYS A 26 -9.67 -16.33 -4.76
N ASP A 27 -9.90 -15.80 -3.58
CA ASP A 27 -11.07 -16.13 -2.76
C ASP A 27 -12.35 -15.49 -3.33
N MET A 28 -12.27 -14.26 -3.81
CA MET A 28 -13.36 -13.61 -4.55
C MET A 28 -13.74 -14.40 -5.81
N MET A 29 -12.73 -14.83 -6.60
CA MET A 29 -12.97 -15.65 -7.80
C MET A 29 -13.60 -17.01 -7.46
N ALA A 30 -13.19 -17.63 -6.34
CA ALA A 30 -13.78 -18.89 -5.89
C ALA A 30 -15.27 -18.73 -5.56
N ILE A 31 -15.65 -17.64 -4.89
CA ILE A 31 -17.05 -17.32 -4.59
C ILE A 31 -17.86 -17.08 -5.87
N LEU A 32 -17.33 -16.29 -6.80
CA LEU A 32 -18.00 -16.00 -8.08
C LEU A 32 -18.23 -17.29 -8.88
N MET A 33 -17.23 -18.16 -8.95
CA MET A 33 -17.33 -19.45 -9.64
C MET A 33 -18.31 -20.40 -8.96
N GLU A 34 -18.26 -20.50 -7.63
CA GLU A 34 -19.21 -21.31 -6.84
C GLU A 34 -20.65 -20.90 -7.15
N ARG A 35 -20.94 -19.60 -7.05
CA ARG A 35 -22.28 -19.06 -7.29
C ARG A 35 -22.76 -19.31 -8.72
N LEU A 36 -21.90 -19.11 -9.71
CA LEU A 36 -22.24 -19.29 -11.12
C LEU A 36 -22.51 -20.77 -11.46
N ILE A 37 -21.78 -21.70 -10.85
CA ILE A 37 -21.97 -23.15 -11.05
C ILE A 37 -23.25 -23.64 -10.35
N VAL A 38 -23.59 -23.10 -9.18
CA VAL A 38 -24.76 -23.52 -8.41
C VAL A 38 -26.05 -22.95 -9.00
N ASP A 39 -26.07 -21.65 -9.31
CA ASP A 39 -27.31 -20.95 -9.68
C ASP A 39 -27.60 -21.02 -11.19
N LEU A 40 -26.58 -21.34 -12.02
CA LEU A 40 -26.69 -21.50 -13.48
C LEU A 40 -27.58 -20.44 -14.16
N PRO A 41 -27.28 -19.14 -13.97
CA PRO A 41 -28.11 -18.06 -14.49
C PRO A 41 -28.13 -18.06 -16.02
N ASN A 42 -29.28 -17.71 -16.61
CA ASN A 42 -29.42 -17.53 -18.06
C ASN A 42 -28.59 -16.35 -18.59
N ASP A 43 -28.26 -15.38 -17.74
CA ASP A 43 -27.38 -14.24 -18.04
C ASP A 43 -26.23 -14.17 -16.99
N PRO A 44 -25.13 -14.88 -17.22
CA PRO A 44 -24.04 -15.00 -16.26
C PRO A 44 -23.29 -13.68 -16.02
N LEU A 45 -23.22 -12.79 -17.01
CA LEU A 45 -22.46 -11.55 -16.85
C LEU A 45 -23.19 -10.56 -15.94
N ASN A 46 -24.48 -10.33 -16.16
CA ASN A 46 -25.25 -9.45 -15.27
C ASN A 46 -25.38 -10.03 -13.86
N TYR A 47 -25.50 -11.35 -13.74
CA TYR A 47 -25.50 -12.04 -12.46
C TYR A 47 -24.18 -11.84 -11.69
N LEU A 48 -23.03 -11.93 -12.36
CA LEU A 48 -21.72 -11.68 -11.73
C LEU A 48 -21.56 -10.21 -11.30
N ILE A 49 -22.04 -9.25 -12.10
CA ILE A 49 -22.03 -7.83 -11.74
C ILE A 49 -22.80 -7.60 -10.43
N ASP A 50 -23.99 -8.19 -10.33
CA ASP A 50 -24.83 -8.10 -9.14
C ASP A 50 -24.14 -8.75 -7.92
N LEU A 51 -23.56 -9.95 -8.09
CA LEU A 51 -22.84 -10.63 -7.03
C LEU A 51 -21.66 -9.82 -6.47
N VAL A 52 -20.85 -9.21 -7.33
CA VAL A 52 -19.71 -8.40 -6.89
C VAL A 52 -20.16 -7.22 -6.01
N GLN A 53 -21.36 -6.69 -6.26
CA GLN A 53 -21.91 -5.55 -5.52
C GLN A 53 -22.64 -5.94 -4.25
N ASN A 54 -23.28 -7.11 -4.24
CA ASN A 54 -24.30 -7.45 -3.24
C ASN A 54 -24.01 -8.74 -2.45
N ASP A 55 -23.08 -9.61 -2.88
CA ASP A 55 -22.78 -10.84 -2.11
C ASP A 55 -22.04 -10.49 -0.80
N PRO A 56 -22.59 -10.86 0.38
CA PRO A 56 -22.00 -10.49 1.67
C PRO A 56 -20.57 -11.02 1.87
N ARG A 57 -20.21 -12.15 1.24
CA ARG A 57 -18.87 -12.74 1.34
C ARG A 57 -17.87 -11.94 0.53
N ILE A 58 -18.27 -11.45 -0.65
CA ILE A 58 -17.42 -10.58 -1.49
C ILE A 58 -17.23 -9.23 -0.79
N ILE A 59 -18.30 -8.65 -0.23
CA ILE A 59 -18.22 -7.39 0.53
C ILE A 59 -17.28 -7.54 1.73
N ALA A 60 -17.38 -8.63 2.49
CA ALA A 60 -16.51 -8.88 3.64
C ALA A 60 -15.02 -8.99 3.22
N LEU A 61 -14.73 -9.67 2.11
CA LEU A 61 -13.36 -9.77 1.57
C LEU A 61 -12.83 -8.41 1.05
N ASP A 62 -13.68 -7.58 0.44
CA ASP A 62 -13.29 -6.23 0.01
C ASP A 62 -13.02 -5.32 1.22
N GLU A 63 -13.86 -5.38 2.24
CA GLU A 63 -13.61 -4.69 3.51
C GLU A 63 -12.31 -5.16 4.15
N GLU A 64 -12.08 -6.47 4.24
CA GLU A 64 -10.86 -7.03 4.80
C GLU A 64 -9.61 -6.64 3.98
N ALA A 65 -9.71 -6.63 2.65
CA ALA A 65 -8.65 -6.14 1.77
C ALA A 65 -8.34 -4.67 2.07
N ARG A 66 -9.35 -3.82 2.22
CA ARG A 66 -9.18 -2.40 2.57
C ARG A 66 -8.52 -2.22 3.94
N TYR A 67 -8.96 -2.97 4.95
CA TYR A 67 -8.39 -2.93 6.30
C TYR A 67 -6.96 -3.46 6.35
N SER A 68 -6.64 -4.49 5.56
CA SER A 68 -5.29 -5.02 5.46
C SER A 68 -4.30 -4.02 4.83
N ARG A 69 -4.79 -3.10 4.00
CA ARG A 69 -3.94 -2.14 3.27
C ARG A 69 -3.83 -0.78 3.92
N MET A 70 -4.85 -0.32 4.64
CA MET A 70 -4.81 0.99 5.29
C MET A 70 -4.16 0.92 6.67
N ASP A 71 -3.39 1.95 7.02
CA ASP A 71 -3.02 2.16 8.41
C ASP A 71 -4.24 2.67 9.18
N LEU A 72 -4.83 1.83 10.04
CA LEU A 72 -6.06 2.16 10.78
C LEU A 72 -5.80 2.89 12.10
N ARG A 73 -4.54 3.13 12.47
CA ARG A 73 -4.22 3.81 13.73
C ARG A 73 -4.76 5.23 13.73
N SER A 74 -5.04 5.77 14.91
CA SER A 74 -5.50 7.15 15.05
C SER A 74 -4.49 8.13 14.43
N ILE A 75 -4.97 9.27 13.91
CA ILE A 75 -4.10 10.33 13.36
C ILE A 75 -3.05 10.76 14.39
N LYS A 76 -3.43 10.86 15.67
CA LYS A 76 -2.53 11.19 16.78
C LYS A 76 -1.41 10.16 16.92
N THR A 77 -1.73 8.87 16.83
CA THR A 77 -0.74 7.78 16.88
C THR A 77 0.21 7.85 15.68
N LYS A 78 -0.31 8.00 14.46
CA LYS A 78 0.50 8.14 13.24
C LYS A 78 1.48 9.31 13.35
N GLN A 79 1.01 10.49 13.76
CA GLN A 79 1.84 11.67 13.94
C GLN A 79 2.92 11.49 15.01
N THR A 80 2.61 10.77 16.09
CA THR A 80 3.60 10.48 17.15
C THR A 80 4.73 9.59 16.62
N LEU A 81 4.40 8.56 15.85
CA LEU A 81 5.38 7.66 15.25
C LEU A 81 6.20 8.35 14.15
N LEU A 82 5.56 9.15 13.30
CA LEU A 82 6.25 9.95 12.27
C LEU A 82 7.18 10.99 12.90
N LYS A 83 6.80 11.58 14.03
CA LYS A 83 7.67 12.48 14.78
C LYS A 83 8.92 11.75 15.29
N ALA A 84 8.76 10.54 15.86
CA ALA A 84 9.91 9.75 16.31
C ALA A 84 10.88 9.42 15.16
N ILE A 85 10.34 9.08 13.98
CA ILE A 85 11.14 8.87 12.77
C ILE A 85 11.83 10.18 12.35
N TYR A 86 11.10 11.29 12.31
CA TYR A 86 11.68 12.59 11.93
C TYR A 86 12.77 13.05 12.89
N ASP A 87 12.61 12.85 14.20
CA ASP A 87 13.59 13.27 15.20
C ASP A 87 14.95 12.56 15.01
N ASP A 88 14.96 11.34 14.46
CA ASP A 88 16.17 10.60 14.07
C ASP A 88 16.81 11.16 12.77
N LEU A 89 15.99 11.73 11.88
CA LEU A 89 16.40 12.17 10.54
C LEU A 89 16.64 13.68 10.42
N ARG A 90 16.18 14.50 11.37
CA ARG A 90 16.18 15.98 11.30
C ARG A 90 17.57 16.62 11.23
N VAL A 91 18.62 15.85 11.50
CA VAL A 91 20.03 16.28 11.44
C VAL A 91 20.53 16.43 10.00
N TYR A 92 19.81 15.84 9.04
CA TYR A 92 20.18 15.83 7.64
C TYR A 92 19.56 17.01 6.87
N GLU A 93 20.36 17.62 6.00
CA GLU A 93 19.88 18.51 4.94
C GLU A 93 19.14 17.71 3.86
N LYS A 94 18.41 18.37 2.95
CA LYS A 94 17.48 17.74 1.99
C LYS A 94 17.98 16.47 1.29
N ALA A 95 19.12 16.49 0.58
CA ALA A 95 19.57 15.32 -0.19
C ALA A 95 20.01 14.14 0.72
N PRO A 96 20.81 14.37 1.78
CA PRO A 96 21.06 13.34 2.79
C PRO A 96 19.80 12.87 3.53
N PHE A 97 18.79 13.74 3.72
CA PHE A 97 17.53 13.41 4.39
C PHE A 97 16.75 12.37 3.59
N VAL A 98 16.60 12.55 2.28
CA VAL A 98 15.93 11.57 1.40
C VAL A 98 16.64 10.21 1.49
N SER A 99 17.98 10.22 1.43
CA SER A 99 18.78 8.99 1.57
C SER A 99 18.59 8.33 2.95
N ALA A 100 18.48 9.13 4.01
CA ALA A 100 18.26 8.65 5.37
C ALA A 100 16.84 8.10 5.58
N VAL A 101 15.82 8.68 4.93
CA VAL A 101 14.45 8.13 4.88
C VAL A 101 14.47 6.75 4.20
N VAL A 102 15.16 6.61 3.06
CA VAL A 102 15.35 5.32 2.38
C VAL A 102 16.00 4.30 3.31
N ALA A 103 16.98 4.69 4.12
CA ALA A 103 17.69 3.79 5.04
C ALA A 103 17.00 3.60 6.42
N SER A 104 15.89 4.31 6.69
CA SER A 104 15.31 4.38 8.03
C SER A 104 14.80 3.02 8.51
N LYS A 105 15.36 2.54 9.63
CA LYS A 105 14.92 1.32 10.32
C LYS A 105 13.62 1.56 11.09
N LEU A 106 13.50 2.72 11.75
CA LEU A 106 12.29 3.11 12.50
C LEU A 106 11.06 3.21 11.59
N LEU A 107 11.22 3.71 10.36
CA LEU A 107 10.13 3.74 9.38
C LEU A 107 9.61 2.33 9.08
N ARG A 108 10.51 1.38 8.80
CA ARG A 108 10.17 -0.01 8.52
C ARG A 108 9.60 -0.74 9.74
N GLN A 109 10.03 -0.37 10.93
CA GLN A 109 9.50 -0.93 12.18
C GLN A 109 8.08 -0.44 12.47
N HIS A 110 7.83 0.86 12.31
CA HIS A 110 6.54 1.47 12.66
C HIS A 110 5.50 1.37 11.55
N PHE A 111 5.92 1.35 10.29
CA PHE A 111 5.08 1.31 9.10
C PHE A 111 5.57 0.26 8.10
N PRO A 112 5.66 -1.03 8.47
CA PRO A 112 6.28 -2.06 7.62
C PRO A 112 5.64 -2.19 6.23
N ARG A 113 4.32 -1.95 6.14
CA ARG A 113 3.55 -2.05 4.89
C ARG A 113 3.64 -0.78 4.04
N HIS A 114 3.74 0.40 4.64
CA HIS A 114 3.77 1.70 3.95
C HIS A 114 5.18 2.29 3.81
N ALA A 115 6.22 1.61 4.30
CA ALA A 115 7.57 2.15 4.33
C ALA A 115 8.07 2.49 2.92
N ASN A 116 7.90 1.58 1.96
CA ASN A 116 8.32 1.80 0.57
C ASN A 116 7.51 2.92 -0.10
N ASP A 117 6.21 3.00 0.17
CA ASP A 117 5.37 4.07 -0.35
C ASP A 117 5.75 5.45 0.20
N ILE A 118 6.04 5.53 1.51
CA ILE A 118 6.50 6.76 2.15
C ILE A 118 7.85 7.17 1.55
N VAL A 119 8.78 6.22 1.36
CA VAL A 119 10.07 6.48 0.71
C VAL A 119 9.85 7.00 -0.71
N ASN A 120 9.05 6.30 -1.52
CA ASN A 120 8.77 6.68 -2.90
C ASN A 120 8.12 8.06 -3.00
N ALA A 121 7.15 8.36 -2.12
CA ALA A 121 6.49 9.66 -2.08
C ALA A 121 7.48 10.78 -1.73
N VAL A 122 8.39 10.55 -0.77
CA VAL A 122 9.44 11.51 -0.39
C VAL A 122 10.43 11.74 -1.54
N VAL A 123 10.85 10.68 -2.24
CA VAL A 123 11.74 10.79 -3.41
C VAL A 123 11.05 11.55 -4.56
N GLN A 124 9.79 11.24 -4.85
CA GLN A 124 9.03 11.92 -5.91
C GLN A 124 8.77 13.39 -5.60
N THR A 125 8.57 13.73 -4.32
CA THR A 125 8.37 15.11 -3.87
C THR A 125 9.67 15.85 -3.58
N GLU A 126 10.85 15.21 -3.74
CA GLU A 126 12.15 15.81 -3.44
C GLU A 126 12.30 17.20 -4.07
N LYS A 127 11.96 17.37 -5.36
CA LYS A 127 12.09 18.67 -6.04
C LYS A 127 11.27 19.79 -5.36
N ALA A 128 10.11 19.45 -4.79
CA ALA A 128 9.21 20.38 -4.12
C ALA A 128 9.55 20.60 -2.63
N LEU A 129 10.39 19.74 -2.04
CA LEU A 129 10.77 19.88 -0.63
C LEU A 129 11.72 21.08 -0.42
N PRO A 130 11.59 21.81 0.70
CA PRO A 130 12.51 22.89 1.05
C PRO A 130 13.93 22.34 1.33
N PRO A 131 14.97 23.20 1.29
CA PRO A 131 16.35 22.81 1.58
C PRO A 131 16.52 22.13 2.94
N LYS A 132 15.72 22.56 3.92
CA LYS A 132 15.59 21.93 5.22
C LYS A 132 14.17 21.40 5.40
N VAL A 133 14.03 20.07 5.36
CA VAL A 133 12.72 19.40 5.48
C VAL A 133 12.20 19.56 6.91
N THR A 134 11.02 20.15 7.06
CA THR A 134 10.39 20.29 8.38
C THR A 134 9.57 19.05 8.73
N LEU A 135 9.27 18.88 10.03
CA LEU A 135 8.34 17.84 10.48
C LEU A 135 6.97 17.96 9.78
N ARG A 136 6.52 19.19 9.50
CA ARG A 136 5.25 19.43 8.81
C ARG A 136 5.28 18.89 7.38
N ASP A 137 6.38 19.12 6.66
CA ASP A 137 6.53 18.66 5.27
C ASP A 137 6.54 17.13 5.23
N PHE A 138 7.36 16.50 6.08
CA PHE A 138 7.44 15.05 6.18
C PHE A 138 6.10 14.42 6.59
N ASN A 139 5.42 14.97 7.60
CA ASN A 139 4.09 14.50 8.02
C ASN A 139 3.06 14.64 6.90
N THR A 140 3.09 15.72 6.12
CA THR A 140 2.13 15.94 5.04
C THR A 140 2.26 14.85 3.97
N VAL A 141 3.49 14.57 3.54
CA VAL A 141 3.78 13.52 2.55
C VAL A 141 3.43 12.14 3.10
N ALA A 142 3.89 11.82 4.31
CA ALA A 142 3.69 10.50 4.90
C ALA A 142 2.22 10.23 5.26
N LEU A 143 1.48 11.21 5.79
CA LEU A 143 0.06 11.02 6.09
C LEU A 143 -0.80 10.88 4.83
N ALA A 144 -0.44 11.53 3.72
CA ALA A 144 -1.11 11.34 2.44
C ALA A 144 -0.96 9.89 1.94
N VAL A 145 0.20 9.28 2.17
CA VAL A 145 0.44 7.85 1.89
C VAL A 145 -0.33 6.96 2.87
N LEU A 146 -0.27 7.23 4.17
CA LEU A 146 -0.95 6.45 5.22
C LEU A 146 -2.47 6.58 5.22
N ALA A 147 -3.02 7.51 4.45
CA ALA A 147 -4.45 7.64 4.19
C ALA A 147 -4.91 6.74 3.02
N ARG A 148 -3.97 6.11 2.32
CA ARG A 148 -4.22 5.22 1.19
C ARG A 148 -3.86 3.77 1.55
N PRO A 149 -4.41 2.81 0.80
CA PRO A 149 -3.92 1.44 0.80
C PRO A 149 -2.39 1.42 0.58
N ALA A 150 -1.66 0.64 1.37
CA ALA A 150 -0.25 0.33 1.12
C ALA A 150 -0.11 -0.36 -0.24
N SER A 151 0.84 0.08 -1.05
CA SER A 151 1.28 -0.67 -2.21
C SER A 151 2.15 -1.82 -1.70
N THR A 152 1.77 -3.04 -2.04
CA THR A 152 2.55 -4.25 -1.74
C THR A 152 3.89 -4.25 -2.45
#